data_AF-A0A964JK28-F1
#
_entry.id   AF-A0A964JK28-F1
#
_cell.length_a   1.000
_cell.length_b   1.000
_cell.length_c   1.000
_cell.angle_alpha   90.00
_cell.angle_beta   90.00
_cell.angle_gamma   90.00
#
_symmetry.space_group_name_H-M   'P 1'
#
loop_
_entity.id
_entity.type
_entity.pdbx_description
1 polymer ?
#
loop_
_entity_poly.entity_id
_entity_poly.type
_entity_poly.pdbx_seq_one_letter_code
_entity_poly.pdbx_strand_id
1 'polypeptide(L)'
;MRSGLYSLMCFGAVLLACEAPNGARSSLSADMGTPDGAPIGSGPSGGGEGGQGGLPSPGGQGGLPTMGGQGGLPTSGGDGGQAAPGGGVAPEPGPCASRAADPSGYCPATIYEARREIGVGVAVVVQGVVTALKKNAAGEVRNLVIQIGPDQAEYFGPDDSAVWVFLGDGTVPPEALSMLSTTSSIRLAGTTNDFHGQRQLNVVTEVTILGSVAPIVPLPVVAVDVSTEGRRAARLEGVLLSLYDVVVTDVMPPPGEGDRVPTLEFAVTGGLLIDDFFFVIEPTPALGSTFARLDGVLRLGNANMKLEPRDALDVESGAGPSPGPARLSEFGPADTRLDLRTSALPRDAQGTALHLALDRPAPAGGLDLSLVSDLPAQAAIDAQIHIDAGQSTADVTVTSGEIEGPVGLTASLNGLTLRVAVHIGPALPPPPPPGAALVLSEIDYDQDGSDLLEFIELYNPTDAPLSLADQRLELINGSDGMPYASYALFDAGPSLAAGDLLVIGSEAVLQALPAGVLRLPLMGSIQNGAPDGVRIVDAFGALIDGLAYEGPLPGTGEGEPAAGDPGQPVHESIARCLNLADTQDNAADFRVLAATPGLAQTCD
;
A
#
# COMPACT_ATOMS: atom_id res chain seq x y z
N MET A 1 -33.85 49.19 11.48
CA MET A 1 -34.37 49.14 12.86
C MET A 1 -35.61 48.25 12.85
N ARG A 2 -35.59 47.18 13.67
CA ARG A 2 -36.70 46.54 14.41
C ARG A 2 -38.11 46.71 13.83
N SER A 3 -38.97 45.72 13.62
CA SER A 3 -39.22 44.36 14.16
C SER A 3 -40.75 44.22 13.94
N GLY A 4 -41.43 43.12 13.65
CA GLY A 4 -41.19 41.69 13.57
C GLY A 4 -42.57 41.04 13.30
N LEU A 5 -42.66 39.73 13.58
CA LEU A 5 -43.83 38.83 13.58
C LEU A 5 -44.20 38.09 12.28
N TYR A 6 -43.71 36.84 12.23
CA TYR A 6 -44.44 35.57 12.20
C TYR A 6 -45.60 35.32 11.21
N SER A 7 -45.30 34.37 10.29
CA SER A 7 -46.04 33.13 9.96
C SER A 7 -47.24 33.13 9.00
N LEU A 8 -47.02 32.34 7.93
CA LEU A 8 -47.87 31.30 7.32
C LEU A 8 -48.99 31.64 6.31
N MET A 9 -48.99 30.81 5.24
CA MET A 9 -50.03 30.53 4.24
C MET A 9 -50.24 31.64 3.17
N CYS A 10 -50.41 31.38 1.88
CA CYS A 10 -50.94 30.22 1.17
C CYS A 10 -50.51 30.22 -0.32
N PHE A 11 -50.65 29.04 -0.92
CA PHE A 11 -50.66 28.73 -2.36
C PHE A 11 -51.49 29.69 -3.24
N GLY A 12 -51.12 29.79 -4.53
CA GLY A 12 -52.02 30.27 -5.58
C GLY A 12 -51.32 30.58 -6.91
N ALA A 13 -51.37 29.62 -7.85
CA ALA A 13 -51.01 29.77 -9.25
C ALA A 13 -52.04 30.60 -10.05
N VAL A 14 -51.60 31.29 -11.11
CA VAL A 14 -52.46 31.97 -12.10
C VAL A 14 -51.79 32.00 -13.50
N LEU A 15 -52.46 31.31 -14.43
CA LEU A 15 -52.60 31.47 -15.90
C LEU A 15 -51.36 31.41 -16.85
N LEU A 16 -51.44 30.95 -18.11
CA LEU A 16 -52.52 31.01 -19.11
C LEU A 16 -52.36 29.92 -20.21
N ALA A 17 -53.48 29.59 -20.89
CA ALA A 17 -53.72 28.44 -21.76
C ALA A 17 -53.44 28.65 -23.28
N CYS A 18 -53.40 27.55 -24.06
CA CYS A 18 -54.06 27.47 -25.37
C CYS A 18 -54.32 26.01 -25.84
N GLU A 19 -55.62 25.68 -25.92
CA GLU A 19 -56.39 24.84 -26.87
C GLU A 19 -55.96 23.41 -27.32
N ALA A 20 -56.89 22.46 -27.13
CA ALA A 20 -57.08 21.20 -27.88
C ALA A 20 -58.34 21.35 -28.77
N PRO A 21 -58.61 20.52 -29.82
CA PRO A 21 -59.32 19.25 -29.57
C PRO A 21 -59.21 18.13 -30.66
N ASN A 22 -59.58 16.90 -30.28
CA ASN A 22 -60.43 15.90 -30.99
C ASN A 22 -60.19 14.54 -30.30
N GLY A 23 -61.15 13.89 -29.62
CA GLY A 23 -62.55 13.66 -29.97
C GLY A 23 -62.67 12.25 -30.59
N ALA A 24 -62.65 11.18 -29.79
CA ALA A 24 -63.84 10.43 -29.34
C ALA A 24 -64.23 9.22 -30.22
N ARG A 25 -64.27 8.01 -29.66
CA ARG A 25 -65.51 7.28 -29.30
C ARG A 25 -65.25 5.84 -28.83
N SER A 26 -66.16 5.41 -27.96
CA SER A 26 -66.22 4.21 -27.14
C SER A 26 -66.95 3.01 -27.77
N SER A 27 -66.84 1.86 -27.09
CA SER A 27 -67.75 0.69 -27.03
C SER A 27 -67.57 -0.35 -28.16
N LEU A 28 -67.47 -1.66 -27.92
CA LEU A 28 -68.45 -2.54 -27.28
C LEU A 28 -67.85 -3.94 -26.95
N SER A 29 -68.50 -4.64 -26.02
CA SER A 29 -68.20 -5.95 -25.43
C SER A 29 -68.69 -7.14 -26.27
N ALA A 30 -68.02 -8.30 -26.23
CA ALA A 30 -68.62 -9.64 -26.04
C ALA A 30 -67.60 -10.81 -26.07
N ASP A 31 -67.59 -11.51 -24.94
CA ASP A 31 -67.36 -12.92 -24.60
C ASP A 31 -67.33 -14.01 -25.71
N MET A 32 -66.42 -15.00 -25.57
CA MET A 32 -66.71 -16.44 -25.36
C MET A 32 -65.52 -17.37 -25.71
N GLY A 33 -65.18 -18.25 -24.76
CA GLY A 33 -64.98 -19.69 -25.03
C GLY A 33 -63.56 -20.28 -24.89
N THR A 34 -63.30 -20.93 -23.74
CA THR A 34 -62.51 -22.18 -23.68
C THR A 34 -63.41 -23.38 -23.95
N PRO A 35 -62.86 -24.56 -24.33
CA PRO A 35 -63.08 -25.70 -23.44
C PRO A 35 -61.91 -26.71 -23.29
N ASP A 36 -62.06 -27.45 -22.21
CA ASP A 36 -61.33 -28.53 -21.53
C ASP A 36 -60.92 -29.81 -22.29
N GLY A 37 -60.02 -30.59 -21.64
CA GLY A 37 -60.01 -32.07 -21.69
C GLY A 37 -58.76 -32.77 -21.11
N ALA A 38 -58.84 -33.28 -19.88
CA ALA A 38 -57.88 -34.23 -19.23
C ALA A 38 -58.45 -35.68 -19.25
N PRO A 39 -57.96 -36.74 -18.53
CA PRO A 39 -56.64 -37.20 -18.02
C PRO A 39 -56.37 -38.74 -18.31
N ILE A 40 -55.63 -39.45 -17.42
CA ILE A 40 -55.39 -40.93 -17.20
C ILE A 40 -54.51 -41.71 -18.22
N GLY A 41 -53.54 -42.59 -17.88
CA GLY A 41 -53.01 -43.19 -16.65
C GLY A 41 -52.02 -44.35 -16.99
N SER A 42 -51.45 -45.00 -15.95
CA SER A 42 -50.68 -46.29 -15.90
C SER A 42 -49.13 -46.27 -15.95
N GLY A 43 -48.50 -46.66 -14.83
CA GLY A 43 -47.19 -47.34 -14.78
C GLY A 43 -47.36 -48.87 -15.00
N PRO A 44 -46.47 -49.79 -14.57
CA PRO A 44 -45.17 -49.65 -13.88
C PRO A 44 -44.08 -50.62 -14.45
N SER A 45 -43.09 -51.00 -13.62
CA SER A 45 -42.07 -52.09 -13.74
C SER A 45 -40.69 -51.66 -14.25
N GLY A 46 -39.55 -52.04 -13.65
CA GLY A 46 -39.23 -52.85 -12.46
C GLY A 46 -37.74 -52.60 -12.18
N GLY A 47 -37.31 -52.44 -10.92
CA GLY A 47 -36.73 -53.52 -10.10
C GLY A 47 -35.20 -53.53 -10.25
N GLY A 48 -34.34 -53.66 -9.24
CA GLY A 48 -34.41 -53.81 -7.78
C GLY A 48 -33.01 -53.46 -7.27
N GLU A 49 -32.85 -52.95 -6.04
CA GLU A 49 -32.47 -53.74 -4.85
C GLU A 49 -31.20 -54.59 -5.08
N GLY A 50 -30.18 -54.58 -4.24
CA GLY A 50 -30.07 -54.23 -2.83
C GLY A 50 -28.81 -54.95 -2.31
N GLY A 51 -28.33 -54.59 -1.12
CA GLY A 51 -27.19 -55.29 -0.53
C GLY A 51 -26.65 -54.66 0.74
N GLN A 52 -27.44 -54.66 1.81
CA GLN A 52 -26.93 -54.64 3.18
C GLN A 52 -26.72 -56.08 3.68
N GLY A 53 -25.75 -56.24 4.58
CA GLY A 53 -25.49 -57.42 5.41
C GLY A 53 -24.01 -57.82 5.31
N GLY A 54 -23.19 -57.92 6.35
CA GLY A 54 -23.39 -57.94 7.80
C GLY A 54 -22.44 -58.98 8.41
N LEU A 55 -21.57 -58.52 9.34
CA LEU A 55 -20.81 -59.27 10.40
C LEU A 55 -19.56 -60.11 9.97
N PRO A 56 -18.61 -60.46 10.86
CA PRO A 56 -18.15 -59.90 12.16
C PRO A 56 -16.60 -59.69 12.27
N SER A 57 -16.12 -59.08 13.37
CA SER A 57 -14.69 -58.90 13.82
C SER A 57 -13.99 -60.24 14.23
N PRO A 58 -12.70 -60.34 14.69
CA PRO A 58 -11.76 -59.30 15.20
C PRO A 58 -10.22 -59.45 14.97
N GLY A 59 -9.46 -58.41 15.40
CA GLY A 59 -8.04 -58.46 15.82
C GLY A 59 -7.08 -57.60 14.97
N GLY A 60 -6.21 -56.71 15.47
CA GLY A 60 -5.86 -56.26 16.81
C GLY A 60 -4.69 -55.26 16.76
N GLN A 61 -4.42 -54.63 17.92
CA GLN A 61 -3.29 -53.74 18.29
C GLN A 61 -3.38 -52.30 17.74
N GLY A 62 -3.46 -51.23 18.54
CA GLY A 62 -2.94 -50.93 19.89
C GLY A 62 -2.01 -49.71 19.75
N GLY A 63 -2.04 -48.64 20.53
CA GLY A 63 -2.89 -48.15 21.59
C GLY A 63 -2.59 -46.65 21.77
N LEU A 64 -3.57 -45.88 22.22
CA LEU A 64 -3.46 -44.49 22.65
C LEU A 64 -3.98 -44.44 24.09
N PRO A 65 -3.24 -43.91 25.08
CA PRO A 65 -3.84 -43.58 26.36
C PRO A 65 -4.09 -42.06 26.46
N THR A 66 -5.38 -41.79 26.58
CA THR A 66 -6.07 -40.74 27.33
C THR A 66 -5.26 -39.99 28.40
N MET A 67 -5.38 -38.66 28.35
CA MET A 67 -5.17 -37.72 29.46
C MET A 67 -6.30 -37.81 30.48
N GLY A 68 -5.95 -37.79 31.77
CA GLY A 68 -6.86 -37.54 32.87
C GLY A 68 -6.16 -37.50 34.22
N GLY A 69 -6.20 -36.34 34.89
CA GLY A 69 -6.28 -36.29 36.35
C GLY A 69 -5.15 -35.61 37.12
N GLN A 70 -5.37 -34.31 37.38
CA GLN A 70 -5.18 -33.60 38.66
C GLN A 70 -3.83 -33.58 39.40
N GLY A 71 -3.35 -32.34 39.60
CA GLY A 71 -3.21 -31.77 40.95
C GLY A 71 -1.85 -31.88 41.64
N GLY A 72 -1.21 -30.72 41.90
CA GLY A 72 -0.21 -30.57 42.95
C GLY A 72 0.92 -29.59 42.62
N LEU A 73 0.92 -28.43 43.28
CA LEU A 73 2.14 -27.63 43.48
C LEU A 73 3.23 -28.48 44.18
N PRO A 74 4.51 -28.18 43.94
CA PRO A 74 5.38 -27.74 45.05
C PRO A 74 6.29 -26.56 44.63
N THR A 75 6.29 -25.44 45.36
CA THR A 75 7.25 -25.07 46.41
C THR A 75 8.73 -25.25 46.07
N SER A 76 9.43 -24.11 46.13
CA SER A 76 10.86 -23.85 46.18
C SER A 76 11.73 -24.86 46.94
N GLY A 77 12.91 -25.15 46.39
CA GLY A 77 14.05 -25.75 47.08
C GLY A 77 15.17 -25.96 46.08
N GLY A 78 16.25 -25.20 46.21
CA GLY A 78 17.38 -25.24 45.28
C GLY A 78 18.26 -26.47 45.43
N ASP A 79 18.99 -26.78 44.37
CA ASP A 79 20.32 -27.38 44.45
C ASP A 79 21.15 -26.96 43.24
N GLY A 80 22.41 -26.64 43.51
CA GLY A 80 23.33 -26.01 42.58
C GLY A 80 23.83 -26.94 41.49
N GLY A 81 23.80 -26.42 40.26
CA GLY A 81 24.61 -26.90 39.14
C GLY A 81 25.18 -25.67 38.43
N GLN A 82 26.49 -25.47 38.54
CA GLN A 82 27.21 -24.40 37.84
C GLN A 82 27.07 -24.59 36.33
N ALA A 83 26.33 -23.70 35.67
CA ALA A 83 26.50 -23.41 34.26
C ALA A 83 27.32 -22.11 34.14
N ALA A 84 28.33 -22.14 33.26
CA ALA A 84 29.15 -20.99 32.91
C ALA A 84 28.29 -19.80 32.44
N PRO A 85 28.72 -18.54 32.64
CA PRO A 85 27.92 -17.38 32.32
C PRO A 85 27.79 -17.26 30.79
N GLY A 86 26.62 -17.61 30.26
CA GLY A 86 26.19 -17.05 28.99
C GLY A 86 26.12 -15.53 29.18
N GLY A 87 26.89 -14.79 28.39
CA GLY A 87 26.88 -13.33 28.38
C GLY A 87 25.52 -12.81 27.94
N GLY A 88 24.58 -12.77 28.89
CA GLY A 88 23.40 -11.92 28.77
C GLY A 88 23.89 -10.49 28.86
N VAL A 89 23.84 -9.78 27.73
CA VAL A 89 23.89 -8.31 27.73
C VAL A 89 22.87 -7.86 28.77
N ALA A 90 23.31 -7.11 29.80
CA ALA A 90 22.38 -6.50 30.74
C ALA A 90 21.34 -5.72 29.91
N PRO A 91 20.03 -5.78 30.22
CA PRO A 91 19.04 -5.05 29.46
C PRO A 91 19.51 -3.60 29.35
N GLU A 92 19.55 -3.08 28.12
CA GLU A 92 19.98 -1.70 27.91
C GLU A 92 19.18 -0.79 28.85
N PRO A 93 19.81 0.21 29.48
CA PRO A 93 19.07 1.15 30.32
C PRO A 93 17.94 1.74 29.48
N GLY A 94 16.70 1.59 29.93
CA GLY A 94 15.54 2.14 29.22
C GLY A 94 15.69 3.65 28.99
N PRO A 95 14.90 4.25 28.08
CA PRO A 95 15.09 5.62 27.59
C PRO A 95 15.20 6.70 28.69
N CYS A 96 14.62 6.45 29.88
CA CYS A 96 14.73 7.35 31.03
C CYS A 96 16.03 7.24 31.83
N ALA A 97 16.74 6.11 31.77
CA ALA A 97 17.98 5.91 32.51
C ALA A 97 19.19 6.56 31.82
N SER A 98 19.09 6.83 30.51
CA SER A 98 20.14 7.48 29.71
C SER A 98 19.92 8.98 29.51
N ARG A 99 18.75 9.53 29.88
CA ARG A 99 18.41 10.95 29.71
C ARG A 99 18.52 11.73 31.01
N ALA A 100 18.98 12.97 30.91
CA ALA A 100 18.85 13.92 32.01
C ALA A 100 17.36 14.18 32.27
N ALA A 101 16.96 14.15 33.54
CA ALA A 101 15.63 14.56 33.95
C ALA A 101 15.39 16.03 33.55
N ASP A 102 14.12 16.38 33.32
CA ASP A 102 13.73 17.77 33.16
C ASP A 102 14.02 18.59 34.44
N PRO A 103 13.94 19.93 34.40
CA PRO A 103 14.17 20.77 35.57
C PRO A 103 13.28 20.44 36.79
N SER A 104 12.18 19.72 36.58
CA SER A 104 11.22 19.29 37.59
C SER A 104 11.46 17.85 38.07
N GLY A 105 12.48 17.15 37.55
CA GLY A 105 12.86 15.80 37.93
C GLY A 105 12.14 14.66 37.18
N TYR A 106 11.32 14.96 36.17
CA TYR A 106 10.62 13.98 35.34
C TYR A 106 11.48 13.50 34.17
N CYS A 107 11.29 12.25 33.74
CA CYS A 107 11.89 11.75 32.50
C CYS A 107 11.21 12.39 31.27
N PRO A 108 11.93 13.14 30.41
CA PRO A 108 11.38 13.61 29.15
C PRO A 108 11.12 12.44 28.20
N ALA A 109 9.89 12.30 27.73
CA ALA A 109 9.47 11.20 26.88
C ALA A 109 8.52 11.67 25.76
N THR A 110 8.55 10.96 24.63
CA THR A 110 7.49 11.05 23.63
C THR A 110 6.27 10.21 24.06
N ILE A 111 5.12 10.43 23.43
CA ILE A 111 3.94 9.57 23.65
C ILE A 111 4.24 8.10 23.29
N TYR A 112 4.97 7.86 22.19
CA TYR A 112 5.36 6.52 21.76
C TYR A 112 6.20 5.79 22.82
N GLU A 113 7.18 6.48 23.39
CA GLU A 113 8.05 5.95 24.45
C GLU A 113 7.24 5.62 25.71
N ALA A 114 6.36 6.53 26.15
CA ALA A 114 5.49 6.31 27.30
C ALA A 114 4.53 5.11 27.10
N ARG A 115 4.06 4.89 25.87
CA ARG A 115 3.19 3.77 25.49
C ARG A 115 3.91 2.42 25.39
N ARG A 116 5.16 2.39 24.93
CA ARG A 116 5.84 1.11 24.61
C ARG A 116 7.07 0.81 25.43
N GLU A 117 7.97 1.78 25.54
CA GLU A 117 9.37 1.56 25.92
C GLU A 117 9.61 1.81 27.40
N ILE A 118 8.88 2.76 27.99
CA ILE A 118 8.98 3.10 29.39
C ILE A 118 8.09 2.14 30.19
N GLY A 119 8.69 1.45 31.16
CA GLY A 119 7.98 0.55 32.08
C GLY A 119 6.97 1.28 32.96
N VAL A 120 6.08 0.53 33.60
CA VAL A 120 5.08 1.05 34.55
C VAL A 120 5.74 1.62 35.81
N GLY A 121 5.17 2.68 36.36
CA GLY A 121 5.61 3.32 37.60
C GLY A 121 6.68 4.40 37.42
N VAL A 122 6.94 4.82 36.18
CA VAL A 122 7.98 5.81 35.86
C VAL A 122 7.34 7.19 35.69
N ALA A 123 7.88 8.18 36.40
CA ALA A 123 7.45 9.56 36.27
C ALA A 123 8.02 10.18 34.99
N VAL A 124 7.13 10.57 34.08
CA VAL A 124 7.45 11.10 32.75
C VAL A 124 6.82 12.46 32.55
N VAL A 125 7.40 13.20 31.60
CA VAL A 125 6.77 14.38 31.04
C VAL A 125 6.67 14.23 29.53
N VAL A 126 5.45 14.40 29.02
CA VAL A 126 5.10 14.24 27.61
C VAL A 126 4.44 15.50 27.07
N GLN A 127 4.45 15.66 25.75
CA GLN A 127 3.69 16.68 25.05
C GLN A 127 2.71 16.03 24.08
N GLY A 128 1.56 16.67 23.87
CA GLY A 128 0.54 16.18 22.95
C GLY A 128 -0.65 17.12 22.84
N VAL A 129 -1.51 16.83 21.87
CA VAL A 129 -2.77 17.56 21.63
C VAL A 129 -3.90 16.78 22.28
N VAL A 130 -4.72 17.46 23.06
CA VAL A 130 -5.91 16.85 23.67
C VAL A 130 -6.89 16.48 22.56
N THR A 131 -7.33 15.22 22.48
CA THR A 131 -8.31 14.75 21.48
C THR A 131 -9.66 14.35 22.07
N ALA A 132 -9.71 14.03 23.37
CA ALA A 132 -10.94 13.78 24.10
C ALA A 132 -10.81 14.20 25.57
N LEU A 133 -11.94 14.56 26.20
CA LEU A 133 -12.05 15.02 27.59
C LEU A 133 -13.33 14.45 28.21
N LYS A 134 -13.24 13.79 29.37
CA LYS A 134 -14.40 13.39 30.17
C LYS A 134 -14.49 14.25 31.42
N LYS A 135 -15.62 14.90 31.60
CA LYS A 135 -15.98 15.62 32.82
C LYS A 135 -16.84 14.73 33.72
N ASN A 136 -16.68 14.88 35.03
CA ASN A 136 -17.61 14.31 36.00
C ASN A 136 -18.90 15.15 36.10
N ALA A 137 -19.84 14.74 36.95
CA ALA A 137 -21.09 15.45 37.19
C ALA A 137 -20.90 16.89 37.75
N ALA A 138 -19.75 17.19 38.37
CA ALA A 138 -19.40 18.52 38.84
C ALA A 138 -18.75 19.40 37.74
N GLY A 139 -18.60 18.89 36.51
CA GLY A 139 -18.00 19.60 35.38
C GLY A 139 -16.47 19.58 35.36
N GLU A 140 -15.85 18.81 36.24
CA GLU A 140 -14.40 18.74 36.38
C GLU A 140 -13.83 17.64 35.47
N VAL A 141 -12.74 17.93 34.76
CA VAL A 141 -12.08 16.94 33.89
C VAL A 141 -11.48 15.83 34.77
N ARG A 142 -11.76 14.58 34.40
CA ARG A 142 -11.29 13.37 35.11
C ARG A 142 -10.50 12.42 34.22
N ASN A 143 -10.81 12.42 32.93
CA ASN A 143 -10.03 11.69 31.93
C ASN A 143 -9.79 12.59 30.75
N LEU A 144 -8.65 12.40 30.10
CA LEU A 144 -8.37 13.00 28.81
C LEU A 144 -7.54 12.04 27.97
N VAL A 145 -7.50 12.32 26.68
CA VAL A 145 -6.64 11.61 25.74
C VAL A 145 -5.76 12.66 25.09
N ILE A 146 -4.46 12.42 25.06
CA ILE A 146 -3.52 13.21 24.28
C ILE A 146 -2.97 12.39 23.13
N GLN A 147 -2.79 13.03 21.99
CA GLN A 147 -2.29 12.45 20.75
C GLN A 147 -1.36 13.42 20.05
N ILE A 148 -0.35 12.89 19.34
CA ILE A 148 0.47 13.65 18.38
C ILE A 148 -0.05 13.33 16.97
N GLY A 149 -0.23 14.36 16.15
CA GLY A 149 -0.68 14.25 14.75
C GLY A 149 0.39 14.68 13.74
N PRO A 150 0.15 14.51 12.43
CA PRO A 150 1.13 14.78 11.36
C PRO A 150 1.76 16.17 11.35
N ASP A 151 1.03 17.19 11.82
CA ASP A 151 1.49 18.57 11.86
C ASP A 151 2.36 18.91 13.09
N GLN A 152 2.56 17.95 14.00
CA GLN A 152 3.34 18.14 15.21
C GLN A 152 4.75 17.58 15.06
N ALA A 153 5.73 18.23 15.70
CA ALA A 153 7.07 17.66 15.83
C ALA A 153 7.00 16.31 16.55
N GLU A 154 7.93 15.40 16.22
CA GLU A 154 8.00 14.05 16.82
C GLU A 154 6.85 13.10 16.45
N TYR A 155 6.09 13.39 15.38
CA TYR A 155 5.16 12.42 14.79
C TYR A 155 5.89 11.36 13.96
N PHE A 156 5.74 10.09 14.33
CA PHE A 156 6.40 8.95 13.67
C PHE A 156 5.39 7.96 13.04
N GLY A 157 4.15 8.41 12.86
CA GLY A 157 3.05 7.60 12.34
C GLY A 157 1.92 7.41 13.36
N PRO A 158 0.77 6.86 12.94
CA PRO A 158 -0.43 6.82 13.78
C PRO A 158 -0.36 5.79 14.91
N ASP A 159 0.38 4.70 14.72
CA ASP A 159 0.49 3.63 15.71
C ASP A 159 1.22 4.14 16.97
N ASP A 160 0.61 3.96 18.14
CA ASP A 160 1.07 4.39 19.46
C ASP A 160 1.20 5.92 19.63
N SER A 161 0.56 6.68 18.74
CA SER A 161 0.61 8.15 18.73
C SER A 161 -0.23 8.83 19.81
N ALA A 162 -0.95 8.06 20.62
CA ALA A 162 -1.85 8.56 21.65
C ALA A 162 -1.72 7.81 22.97
N VAL A 163 -2.09 8.48 24.07
CA VAL A 163 -2.13 7.87 25.40
C VAL A 163 -3.32 8.38 26.21
N TRP A 164 -3.97 7.44 26.91
CA TRP A 164 -5.01 7.75 27.87
C TRP A 164 -4.42 8.38 29.13
N VAL A 165 -5.11 9.36 29.70
CA VAL A 165 -4.67 10.06 30.91
C VAL A 165 -5.80 10.05 31.94
N PHE A 166 -5.53 9.40 33.07
CA PHE A 166 -6.40 9.38 34.23
C PHE A 166 -5.95 10.44 35.25
N LEU A 167 -6.77 11.47 35.46
CA LEU A 167 -6.47 12.57 36.38
C LEU A 167 -6.87 12.28 37.84
N GLY A 168 -7.72 11.26 38.07
CA GLY A 168 -8.14 10.85 39.41
C GLY A 168 -8.81 11.94 40.24
N ASP A 169 -8.52 11.96 41.54
CA ASP A 169 -9.08 12.85 42.57
C ASP A 169 -8.34 14.19 42.73
N GLY A 170 -7.57 14.61 41.71
CA GLY A 170 -7.28 16.03 41.48
C GLY A 170 -6.05 16.59 42.19
N THR A 171 -4.87 16.05 41.88
CA THR A 171 -3.59 16.70 42.21
C THR A 171 -3.30 17.90 41.30
N VAL A 172 -3.90 17.97 40.12
CA VAL A 172 -3.79 19.11 39.19
C VAL A 172 -4.81 20.19 39.58
N PRO A 173 -4.41 21.46 39.67
CA PRO A 173 -5.32 22.55 39.99
C PRO A 173 -6.49 22.65 38.98
N PRO A 174 -7.75 22.78 39.43
CA PRO A 174 -8.91 22.84 38.53
C PRO A 174 -8.82 23.93 37.46
N GLU A 175 -8.18 25.06 37.78
CA GLU A 175 -7.96 26.16 36.83
C GLU A 175 -7.14 25.73 35.61
N ALA A 176 -6.12 24.88 35.79
CA ALA A 176 -5.27 24.40 34.70
C ALA A 176 -6.05 23.48 33.73
N LEU A 177 -7.06 22.79 34.24
CA LEU A 177 -7.90 21.87 33.47
C LEU A 177 -9.12 22.55 32.84
N SER A 178 -9.60 23.64 33.44
CA SER A 178 -10.83 24.33 33.04
C SER A 178 -10.81 24.91 31.62
N MET A 179 -9.61 25.24 31.14
CA MET A 179 -9.38 25.85 29.81
C MET A 179 -9.06 24.83 28.72
N LEU A 180 -9.01 23.53 29.05
CA LEU A 180 -8.71 22.50 28.06
C LEU A 180 -9.85 22.33 27.05
N SER A 181 -9.45 22.17 25.79
CA SER A 181 -10.27 21.86 24.64
C SER A 181 -9.62 20.75 23.82
N THR A 182 -10.35 20.17 22.86
CA THR A 182 -9.81 19.20 21.87
C THR A 182 -8.81 19.79 20.86
N THR A 183 -8.39 21.04 21.06
CA THR A 183 -7.37 21.73 20.27
C THR A 183 -6.20 22.20 21.13
N SER A 184 -6.23 21.92 22.44
CA SER A 184 -5.18 22.32 23.37
C SER A 184 -3.94 21.47 23.15
N SER A 185 -2.82 22.09 22.77
CA SER A 185 -1.50 21.48 22.86
C SER A 185 -0.99 21.66 24.29
N ILE A 186 -0.61 20.57 24.93
CA ILE A 186 -0.26 20.54 26.34
C ILE A 186 1.08 19.86 26.58
N ARG A 187 1.72 20.26 27.67
CA ARG A 187 2.77 19.51 28.37
C ARG A 187 2.16 18.91 29.63
N LEU A 188 2.41 17.64 29.88
CA LEU A 188 1.80 16.90 30.99
C LEU A 188 2.85 16.07 31.72
N ALA A 189 2.92 16.23 33.04
CA ALA A 189 3.74 15.40 33.91
C ALA A 189 2.86 14.38 34.66
N GLY A 190 3.22 13.10 34.58
CA GLY A 190 2.47 12.01 35.18
C GLY A 190 3.31 10.74 35.29
N THR A 191 2.69 9.66 35.74
CA THR A 191 3.34 8.36 35.92
C THR A 191 2.79 7.35 34.92
N THR A 192 3.66 6.60 34.24
CA THR A 192 3.24 5.50 33.38
C THR A 192 2.54 4.42 34.20
N ASN A 193 1.41 3.92 33.71
CA ASN A 193 0.61 2.94 34.41
C ASN A 193 -0.02 1.92 33.45
N ASP A 194 -0.27 0.72 33.96
CA ASP A 194 -1.12 -0.27 33.33
C ASP A 194 -2.35 -0.49 34.21
N PHE A 195 -3.55 -0.28 33.65
CA PHE A 195 -4.80 -0.48 34.37
C PHE A 195 -5.66 -1.47 33.61
N HIS A 196 -5.68 -2.71 34.08
CA HIS A 196 -6.41 -3.82 33.42
C HIS A 196 -6.03 -3.98 31.94
N GLY A 197 -4.75 -3.81 31.59
CA GLY A 197 -4.23 -3.92 30.23
C GLY A 197 -4.21 -2.61 29.44
N GLN A 198 -4.88 -1.55 29.91
CA GLN A 198 -4.80 -0.23 29.30
C GLN A 198 -3.51 0.48 29.74
N ARG A 199 -2.64 0.80 28.77
CA ARG A 199 -1.44 1.61 28.98
C ARG A 199 -1.83 3.09 29.05
N GLN A 200 -1.65 3.71 30.20
CA GLN A 200 -2.10 5.08 30.48
C GLN A 200 -1.07 5.88 31.28
N LEU A 201 -1.32 7.18 31.43
CA LEU A 201 -0.69 8.02 32.44
C LEU A 201 -1.66 8.26 33.59
N ASN A 202 -1.18 8.17 34.83
CA ASN A 202 -1.92 8.51 36.03
C ASN A 202 -1.04 9.35 36.98
N VAL A 203 -1.55 9.65 38.18
CA VAL A 203 -0.83 10.47 39.19
C VAL A 203 -0.27 11.74 38.52
N VAL A 204 -1.15 12.45 37.81
CA VAL A 204 -0.78 13.62 37.03
C VAL A 204 -0.57 14.79 37.97
N THR A 205 0.62 15.37 37.96
CA THR A 205 1.02 16.43 38.90
C THR A 205 0.99 17.81 38.25
N GLU A 206 1.16 17.87 36.92
CA GLU A 206 1.23 19.12 36.19
C GLU A 206 0.61 18.98 34.80
N VAL A 207 -0.20 19.98 34.43
CA VAL A 207 -0.70 20.17 33.07
C VAL A 207 -0.48 21.64 32.69
N THR A 208 0.26 21.87 31.62
CA THR A 208 0.55 23.21 31.08
C THR A 208 0.02 23.31 29.66
N ILE A 209 -0.81 24.30 29.38
CA ILE A 209 -1.24 24.60 28.00
C ILE A 209 -0.12 25.35 27.29
N LEU A 210 0.38 24.79 26.20
CA LEU A 210 1.42 25.38 25.35
C LEU A 210 0.81 26.30 24.28
N GLY A 211 -0.44 26.01 23.88
CA GLY A 211 -1.20 26.80 22.93
C GLY A 211 -2.39 26.04 22.38
N SER A 212 -2.98 26.56 21.30
CA SER A 212 -4.01 25.86 20.53
C SER A 212 -3.47 25.53 19.14
N VAL A 213 -3.78 24.34 18.67
CA VAL A 213 -3.40 23.84 17.34
C VAL A 213 -4.64 23.49 16.53
N ALA A 214 -4.47 23.19 15.24
CA ALA A 214 -5.54 22.62 14.44
C ALA A 214 -6.04 21.30 15.07
N PRO A 215 -7.35 21.00 15.03
CA PRO A 215 -7.85 19.71 15.50
C PRO A 215 -7.16 18.56 14.77
N ILE A 216 -6.83 17.50 15.50
CA ILE A 216 -6.32 16.28 14.88
C ILE A 216 -7.42 15.67 14.01
N VAL A 217 -7.09 15.41 12.75
CA VAL A 217 -7.97 14.69 11.81
C VAL A 217 -8.05 13.22 12.26
N PRO A 218 -9.25 12.67 12.48
CA PRO A 218 -9.41 11.26 12.82
C PRO A 218 -8.84 10.34 11.74
N LEU A 219 -8.20 9.25 12.16
CA LEU A 219 -7.62 8.27 11.24
C LEU A 219 -8.70 7.34 10.67
N PRO A 220 -8.89 7.27 9.34
CA PRO A 220 -9.80 6.32 8.72
C PRO A 220 -9.33 4.88 8.94
N VAL A 221 -10.18 4.01 9.51
CA VAL A 221 -9.87 2.59 9.73
C VAL A 221 -11.00 1.68 9.29
N VAL A 222 -10.74 0.36 9.30
CA VAL A 222 -11.76 -0.69 9.17
C VAL A 222 -12.03 -1.25 10.56
N ALA A 223 -13.30 -1.34 10.96
CA ALA A 223 -13.70 -1.77 12.30
C ALA A 223 -13.08 -3.12 12.73
N VAL A 224 -12.98 -4.11 11.82
CA VAL A 224 -12.40 -5.42 12.12
C VAL A 224 -10.92 -5.38 12.48
N ASP A 225 -10.16 -4.40 11.97
CA ASP A 225 -8.72 -4.27 12.25
C ASP A 225 -8.46 -3.73 13.66
N VAL A 226 -9.46 -3.10 14.28
CA VAL A 226 -9.36 -2.41 15.58
C VAL A 226 -10.35 -2.92 16.63
N SER A 227 -11.12 -3.97 16.32
CA SER A 227 -11.93 -4.71 17.30
C SER A 227 -11.03 -5.45 18.30
N THR A 228 -11.59 -6.08 19.35
CA THR A 228 -10.80 -6.67 20.46
C THR A 228 -9.68 -7.61 19.99
N GLU A 229 -9.93 -8.43 18.98
CA GLU A 229 -8.95 -9.37 18.39
C GLU A 229 -8.28 -8.81 17.11
N GLY A 230 -8.51 -7.53 16.80
CA GLY A 230 -8.03 -6.85 15.62
C GLY A 230 -6.52 -6.68 15.62
N ARG A 231 -5.88 -6.92 14.47
CA ARG A 231 -4.42 -6.87 14.29
C ARG A 231 -3.78 -5.51 14.63
N ARG A 232 -4.53 -4.41 14.60
CA ARG A 232 -4.05 -3.05 14.90
C ARG A 232 -4.60 -2.49 16.20
N ALA A 233 -5.47 -3.20 16.90
CA ALA A 233 -6.18 -2.72 18.08
C ALA A 233 -5.24 -2.16 19.16
N ALA A 234 -4.28 -2.97 19.63
CA ALA A 234 -3.33 -2.55 20.67
C ALA A 234 -2.45 -1.36 20.24
N ARG A 235 -2.13 -1.27 18.95
CA ARG A 235 -1.29 -0.20 18.37
C ARG A 235 -2.05 1.10 18.17
N LEU A 236 -3.38 1.06 18.04
CA LEU A 236 -4.22 2.25 17.84
C LEU A 236 -5.03 2.64 19.09
N GLU A 237 -4.80 2.01 20.23
CA GLU A 237 -5.42 2.40 21.49
C GLU A 237 -5.06 3.87 21.84
N GLY A 238 -6.08 4.66 22.15
CA GLY A 238 -6.03 6.10 22.42
C GLY A 238 -6.13 6.96 21.16
N VAL A 239 -5.98 6.41 19.95
CA VAL A 239 -5.98 7.19 18.71
C VAL A 239 -7.41 7.60 18.35
N LEU A 240 -7.58 8.83 17.87
CA LEU A 240 -8.83 9.30 17.29
C LEU A 240 -9.04 8.68 15.90
N LEU A 241 -10.11 7.92 15.71
CA LEU A 241 -10.39 7.13 14.51
C LEU A 241 -11.72 7.56 13.85
N SER A 242 -11.84 7.29 12.55
CA SER A 242 -13.10 7.32 11.80
C SER A 242 -13.44 5.94 11.23
N LEU A 243 -14.65 5.49 11.51
CA LEU A 243 -15.32 4.39 10.84
C LEU A 243 -16.32 4.95 9.83
N TYR A 244 -16.56 4.19 8.76
CA TYR A 244 -17.52 4.55 7.75
C TYR A 244 -18.35 3.34 7.36
N ASP A 245 -19.63 3.58 7.08
CA ASP A 245 -20.63 2.61 6.60
C ASP A 245 -20.80 1.39 7.47
N VAL A 246 -20.63 1.59 8.75
CA VAL A 246 -20.78 0.52 9.70
C VAL A 246 -22.25 0.34 10.01
N VAL A 247 -22.66 -0.92 10.09
CA VAL A 247 -24.03 -1.33 10.37
C VAL A 247 -24.06 -1.88 11.78
N VAL A 248 -25.07 -1.52 12.56
CA VAL A 248 -25.29 -2.11 13.88
C VAL A 248 -25.61 -3.59 13.71
N THR A 249 -24.78 -4.46 14.29
CA THR A 249 -24.87 -5.92 14.22
C THR A 249 -25.36 -6.55 15.52
N ASP A 250 -25.20 -5.85 16.64
CA ASP A 250 -25.75 -6.24 17.94
C ASP A 250 -26.06 -4.97 18.75
N VAL A 251 -27.28 -4.85 19.25
CA VAL A 251 -27.73 -3.69 20.05
C VAL A 251 -27.46 -3.87 21.54
N MET A 252 -27.02 -5.05 21.96
CA MET A 252 -26.69 -5.36 23.36
C MET A 252 -25.65 -6.50 23.38
N PRO A 253 -24.41 -6.22 22.94
CA PRO A 253 -23.32 -7.17 23.01
C PRO A 253 -23.09 -7.64 24.46
N PRO A 254 -22.50 -8.83 24.67
CA PRO A 254 -22.21 -9.32 26.01
C PRO A 254 -21.40 -8.29 26.83
N PRO A 255 -21.80 -8.00 28.09
CA PRO A 255 -21.10 -7.04 28.92
C PRO A 255 -19.65 -7.48 29.14
N GLY A 256 -18.73 -6.51 29.09
CA GLY A 256 -17.33 -6.74 29.44
C GLY A 256 -17.13 -7.03 30.92
N GLU A 257 -15.89 -7.34 31.31
CA GLU A 257 -15.57 -7.64 32.71
C GLU A 257 -15.88 -6.45 33.62
N GLY A 258 -16.62 -6.71 34.71
CA GLY A 258 -16.97 -5.70 35.71
C GLY A 258 -18.08 -4.74 35.29
N ASP A 259 -18.61 -4.88 34.07
CA ASP A 259 -19.65 -4.02 33.54
C ASP A 259 -21.06 -4.43 34.00
N ARG A 260 -22.00 -3.48 34.00
CA ARG A 260 -23.37 -3.69 34.50
C ARG A 260 -24.39 -3.32 33.44
N VAL A 261 -25.24 -4.29 33.11
CA VAL A 261 -26.36 -4.06 32.18
C VAL A 261 -27.40 -3.08 32.73
N PRO A 262 -28.02 -2.22 31.89
CA PRO A 262 -27.71 -2.04 30.47
C PRO A 262 -26.39 -1.29 30.27
N THR A 263 -25.54 -1.79 29.37
CA THR A 263 -24.22 -1.21 29.09
C THR A 263 -24.29 0.01 28.17
N LEU A 264 -25.41 0.15 27.43
CA LEU A 264 -25.59 1.17 26.38
C LEU A 264 -24.59 1.06 25.22
N GLU A 265 -23.86 -0.04 25.15
CA GLU A 265 -22.97 -0.40 24.06
C GLU A 265 -23.72 -1.07 22.91
N PHE A 266 -23.17 -0.96 21.70
CA PHE A 266 -23.62 -1.74 20.55
C PHE A 266 -22.42 -2.16 19.69
N ALA A 267 -22.54 -3.29 18.99
CA ALA A 267 -21.52 -3.76 18.05
C ALA A 267 -21.87 -3.36 16.62
N VAL A 268 -20.86 -3.03 15.83
CA VAL A 268 -21.02 -2.72 14.40
C VAL A 268 -20.33 -3.75 13.49
N THR A 269 -20.55 -3.67 12.17
CA THR A 269 -19.88 -4.50 11.17
C THR A 269 -18.38 -4.58 11.46
N GLY A 270 -17.82 -5.79 11.46
CA GLY A 270 -16.43 -6.04 11.87
C GLY A 270 -16.25 -6.32 13.37
N GLY A 271 -17.31 -6.25 14.17
CA GLY A 271 -17.33 -6.68 15.57
C GLY A 271 -16.73 -5.68 16.56
N LEU A 272 -16.46 -4.45 16.14
CA LEU A 272 -16.04 -3.38 17.05
C LEU A 272 -17.21 -2.88 17.88
N LEU A 273 -16.98 -2.68 19.18
CA LEU A 273 -17.97 -2.12 20.09
C LEU A 273 -17.93 -0.60 20.04
N ILE A 274 -19.09 0.04 20.09
CA ILE A 274 -19.26 1.47 20.27
C ILE A 274 -19.81 1.68 21.69
N ASP A 275 -19.12 2.51 22.47
CA ASP A 275 -19.39 2.70 23.89
C ASP A 275 -19.76 4.17 24.17
N ASP A 276 -20.45 4.38 25.28
CA ASP A 276 -21.07 5.64 25.68
C ASP A 276 -20.17 6.47 26.59
N PHE A 277 -18.89 6.07 26.75
CA PHE A 277 -18.02 6.58 27.78
C PHE A 277 -17.84 8.09 27.70
N PHE A 278 -17.70 8.68 26.50
CA PHE A 278 -17.71 10.13 26.34
C PHE A 278 -19.09 10.66 25.97
N PHE A 279 -19.78 10.02 25.03
CA PHE A 279 -21.06 10.47 24.47
C PHE A 279 -22.04 9.30 24.28
N VAL A 280 -23.25 9.47 24.81
CA VAL A 280 -24.35 8.52 24.60
C VAL A 280 -25.05 8.86 23.28
N ILE A 281 -25.13 7.89 22.36
CA ILE A 281 -25.92 8.02 21.13
C ILE A 281 -27.39 7.75 21.43
N GLU A 282 -28.20 8.81 21.39
CA GLU A 282 -29.64 8.73 21.63
C GLU A 282 -30.47 9.11 20.39
N PRO A 283 -31.56 8.37 20.09
CA PRO A 283 -31.97 7.12 20.75
C PRO A 283 -30.98 5.98 20.48
N THR A 284 -30.96 4.96 21.35
CA THR A 284 -30.12 3.77 21.15
C THR A 284 -30.33 3.21 19.75
N PRO A 285 -29.26 2.98 18.97
CA PRO A 285 -29.37 2.51 17.61
C PRO A 285 -30.10 1.16 17.52
N ALA A 286 -30.93 0.99 16.49
CA ALA A 286 -31.62 -0.27 16.24
C ALA A 286 -30.70 -1.24 15.48
N LEU A 287 -30.99 -2.54 15.56
CA LEU A 287 -30.30 -3.54 14.76
C LEU A 287 -30.47 -3.21 13.26
N GLY A 288 -29.36 -3.19 12.52
CA GLY A 288 -29.36 -2.81 11.11
C GLY A 288 -29.33 -1.30 10.85
N SER A 289 -29.34 -0.45 11.89
CA SER A 289 -29.06 0.98 11.71
C SER A 289 -27.68 1.17 11.08
N THR A 290 -27.57 2.13 10.18
CA THR A 290 -26.34 2.45 9.46
C THR A 290 -25.77 3.77 9.95
N PHE A 291 -24.45 3.85 10.07
CA PHE A 291 -23.74 5.11 10.25
C PHE A 291 -22.86 5.38 9.04
N ALA A 292 -23.04 6.53 8.40
CA ALA A 292 -22.16 6.98 7.32
C ALA A 292 -20.76 7.29 7.85
N ARG A 293 -20.67 7.83 9.07
CA ARG A 293 -19.42 8.06 9.81
C ARG A 293 -19.64 7.90 11.31
N LEU A 294 -18.70 7.23 11.97
CA LEU A 294 -18.54 7.24 13.43
C LEU A 294 -17.10 7.58 13.76
N ASP A 295 -16.89 8.69 14.42
CA ASP A 295 -15.60 9.08 14.95
C ASP A 295 -15.53 8.79 16.45
N GLY A 296 -14.33 8.59 16.96
CA GLY A 296 -14.14 8.42 18.40
C GLY A 296 -12.73 8.01 18.76
N VAL A 297 -12.41 8.07 20.05
CA VAL A 297 -11.14 7.54 20.53
C VAL A 297 -11.28 6.05 20.73
N LEU A 298 -10.34 5.27 20.22
CA LEU A 298 -10.30 3.84 20.51
C LEU A 298 -9.80 3.60 21.94
N ARG A 299 -10.54 2.86 22.76
CA ARG A 299 -10.21 2.60 24.16
C ARG A 299 -10.26 1.11 24.46
N LEU A 300 -9.29 0.62 25.22
CA LEU A 300 -9.40 -0.68 25.89
C LEU A 300 -10.17 -0.49 27.21
N GLY A 301 -11.31 -1.16 27.34
CA GLY A 301 -12.17 -1.06 28.52
C GLY A 301 -12.93 -2.35 28.76
N ASN A 302 -12.96 -2.82 30.01
CA ASN A 302 -13.72 -4.01 30.39
C ASN A 302 -13.35 -5.26 29.54
N ALA A 303 -12.05 -5.41 29.24
CA ALA A 303 -11.47 -6.44 28.38
C ALA A 303 -11.83 -6.36 26.88
N ASN A 304 -12.49 -5.28 26.42
CA ASN A 304 -12.84 -5.09 25.01
C ASN A 304 -12.25 -3.80 24.43
N MET A 305 -12.00 -3.81 23.13
CA MET A 305 -11.67 -2.61 22.37
C MET A 305 -12.97 -1.94 21.91
N LYS A 306 -13.08 -0.66 22.20
CA LYS A 306 -14.30 0.12 22.02
C LYS A 306 -13.99 1.45 21.38
N LEU A 307 -14.79 1.87 20.40
CA LEU A 307 -14.74 3.25 19.91
C LEU A 307 -15.61 4.11 20.81
N GLU A 308 -15.06 5.24 21.25
CA GLU A 308 -15.71 6.17 22.17
C GLU A 308 -15.99 7.51 21.45
N PRO A 309 -17.17 7.68 20.82
CA PRO A 309 -17.59 8.97 20.26
C PRO A 309 -17.56 10.06 21.31
N ARG A 310 -17.10 11.26 20.97
CA ARG A 310 -16.85 12.33 21.95
C ARG A 310 -18.03 13.26 22.10
N ASP A 311 -18.76 13.48 21.01
CA ASP A 311 -19.97 14.30 20.96
C ASP A 311 -20.81 13.97 19.72
N ALA A 312 -21.89 14.73 19.49
CA ALA A 312 -22.81 14.51 18.38
C ALA A 312 -22.19 14.76 16.99
N LEU A 313 -21.10 15.52 16.87
CA LEU A 313 -20.42 15.76 15.58
C LEU A 313 -19.60 14.55 15.12
N ASP A 314 -19.29 13.65 16.04
CA ASP A 314 -18.64 12.37 15.75
C ASP A 314 -19.62 11.34 15.19
N VAL A 315 -20.92 11.63 15.13
CA VAL A 315 -21.96 10.68 14.72
C VAL A 315 -22.71 11.20 13.49
N GLU A 316 -22.56 10.49 12.39
CA GLU A 316 -23.28 10.77 11.16
C GLU A 316 -24.12 9.55 10.75
N SER A 317 -25.42 9.63 10.97
CA SER A 317 -26.37 8.58 10.61
C SER A 317 -26.39 8.36 9.09
N GLY A 318 -26.38 7.10 8.66
CA GLY A 318 -26.55 6.72 7.24
C GLY A 318 -28.04 6.59 6.89
N ALA A 319 -28.42 7.01 5.68
CA ALA A 319 -29.78 6.88 5.15
C ALA A 319 -30.07 5.48 4.55
N GLY A 320 -29.47 4.42 5.10
CA GLY A 320 -29.28 3.12 4.43
C GLY A 320 -27.79 2.90 4.13
N PRO A 321 -27.40 1.85 3.37
CA PRO A 321 -26.02 1.68 2.92
C PRO A 321 -25.69 2.79 1.92
N SER A 322 -25.47 4.00 2.43
CA SER A 322 -24.59 4.95 1.78
C SER A 322 -23.21 4.33 1.92
N PRO A 323 -22.49 4.12 0.83
CA PRO A 323 -21.06 3.97 0.93
C PRO A 323 -20.57 5.37 1.40
N GLY A 324 -19.61 5.42 2.30
CA GLY A 324 -19.21 6.56 3.11
C GLY A 324 -18.56 7.60 2.24
N PRO A 325 -17.85 8.59 2.81
CA PRO A 325 -17.13 9.52 1.98
C PRO A 325 -16.16 8.72 1.14
N ALA A 326 -16.24 8.97 -0.17
CA ALA A 326 -15.35 8.34 -1.11
C ALA A 326 -13.91 8.66 -0.69
N ARG A 327 -13.10 7.61 -0.58
CA ARG A 327 -11.70 7.72 -0.21
C ARG A 327 -10.87 7.66 -1.47
N LEU A 328 -9.77 8.40 -1.48
CA LEU A 328 -8.78 8.25 -2.53
C LEU A 328 -8.20 6.82 -2.46
N SER A 329 -8.41 6.05 -3.51
CA SER A 329 -7.97 4.65 -3.61
C SER A 329 -6.75 4.50 -4.51
N GLU A 330 -6.60 5.38 -5.51
CA GLU A 330 -5.50 5.32 -6.47
C GLU A 330 -5.08 6.72 -6.91
N PHE A 331 -3.77 6.89 -7.11
CA PHE A 331 -3.21 7.97 -7.92
C PHE A 331 -2.13 7.35 -8.80
N GLY A 332 -2.48 7.10 -10.06
CA GLY A 332 -1.65 6.24 -10.90
C GLY A 332 -2.17 6.15 -12.34
N PRO A 333 -1.55 5.31 -13.17
CA PRO A 333 -0.42 4.43 -12.82
C PRO A 333 0.88 5.19 -12.52
N ALA A 334 1.82 4.53 -11.84
CA ALA A 334 3.18 5.05 -11.65
C ALA A 334 3.97 5.07 -12.96
N ASP A 335 5.08 5.81 -12.97
CA ASP A 335 6.02 5.89 -14.11
C ASP A 335 5.39 6.37 -15.42
N THR A 336 4.31 7.15 -15.31
CA THR A 336 3.69 7.84 -16.44
C THR A 336 4.64 8.90 -16.98
N ARG A 337 4.58 9.12 -18.29
CA ARG A 337 5.49 10.00 -19.01
C ARG A 337 4.75 11.12 -19.71
N LEU A 338 5.44 12.24 -19.83
CA LEU A 338 4.97 13.39 -20.58
C LEU A 338 6.14 14.09 -21.27
N ASP A 339 6.01 14.33 -22.58
CA ASP A 339 7.00 15.07 -23.36
C ASP A 339 7.22 16.48 -22.81
N LEU A 340 8.36 17.08 -23.13
CA LEU A 340 8.66 18.46 -22.74
C LEU A 340 7.70 19.46 -23.40
N ARG A 341 7.46 20.59 -22.70
CA ARG A 341 6.67 21.73 -23.18
C ARG A 341 5.26 21.37 -23.69
N THR A 342 4.62 20.40 -23.07
CA THR A 342 3.27 19.96 -23.44
C THR A 342 2.31 20.08 -22.26
N SER A 343 1.02 20.12 -22.56
CA SER A 343 -0.05 20.03 -21.56
C SER A 343 -0.99 18.93 -21.99
N ALA A 344 -0.84 17.75 -21.37
CA ALA A 344 -1.64 16.58 -21.70
C ALA A 344 -1.74 15.63 -20.50
N LEU A 345 -2.48 14.54 -20.67
CA LEU A 345 -2.52 13.44 -19.71
C LEU A 345 -1.22 12.62 -19.86
N PRO A 346 -0.38 12.53 -18.81
CA PRO A 346 0.74 11.60 -18.81
C PRO A 346 0.25 10.16 -18.98
N ARG A 347 1.05 9.30 -19.65
CA ARG A 347 0.68 7.91 -19.89
C ARG A 347 1.81 6.95 -19.53
N ASP A 348 1.47 5.76 -19.03
CA ASP A 348 2.43 4.68 -18.81
C ASP A 348 2.82 4.00 -20.14
N ALA A 349 3.71 3.01 -20.07
CA ALA A 349 4.16 2.26 -21.24
C ALA A 349 3.02 1.48 -21.95
N GLN A 350 1.93 1.20 -21.24
CA GLN A 350 0.75 0.52 -21.75
C GLN A 350 -0.30 1.50 -22.33
N GLY A 351 -0.03 2.80 -22.26
CA GLY A 351 -0.90 3.86 -22.78
C GLY A 351 -2.02 4.30 -21.83
N THR A 352 -2.04 3.79 -20.58
CA THR A 352 -3.00 4.17 -19.54
C THR A 352 -2.68 5.57 -19.04
N ALA A 353 -3.70 6.44 -19.01
CA ALA A 353 -3.53 7.81 -18.56
C ALA A 353 -3.43 7.90 -17.04
N LEU A 354 -2.64 8.86 -16.56
CA LEU A 354 -2.61 9.25 -15.16
C LEU A 354 -3.98 9.75 -14.72
N HIS A 355 -4.52 9.11 -13.69
CA HIS A 355 -5.82 9.42 -13.12
C HIS A 355 -5.80 9.23 -11.61
N LEU A 356 -6.82 9.77 -10.97
CA LEU A 356 -7.18 9.51 -9.58
C LEU A 356 -8.36 8.57 -9.59
N ALA A 357 -8.40 7.65 -8.63
CA ALA A 357 -9.57 6.83 -8.37
C ALA A 357 -10.02 6.96 -6.92
N LEU A 358 -11.34 6.84 -6.74
CA LEU A 358 -12.01 6.74 -5.47
C LEU A 358 -12.42 5.28 -5.24
N ASP A 359 -12.49 4.86 -3.98
CA ASP A 359 -12.96 3.51 -3.62
C ASP A 359 -14.47 3.29 -3.89
N ARG A 360 -15.18 4.38 -4.23
CA ARG A 360 -16.61 4.45 -4.56
C ARG A 360 -16.91 5.75 -5.30
N PRO A 361 -18.08 5.86 -5.96
CA PRO A 361 -18.52 7.10 -6.59
C PRO A 361 -18.58 8.29 -5.64
N ALA A 362 -18.20 9.48 -6.13
CA ALA A 362 -18.30 10.73 -5.39
C ALA A 362 -19.77 11.04 -5.01
N PRO A 363 -20.01 11.62 -3.82
CA PRO A 363 -21.34 11.96 -3.33
C PRO A 363 -22.03 13.04 -4.18
N ALA A 364 -23.30 13.29 -3.88
CA ALA A 364 -24.03 14.41 -4.46
C ALA A 364 -23.31 15.74 -4.16
N GLY A 365 -22.99 16.51 -5.20
CA GLY A 365 -22.16 17.72 -5.10
C GLY A 365 -20.69 17.54 -5.50
N GLY A 366 -20.25 16.30 -5.75
CA GLY A 366 -18.88 15.99 -6.14
C GLY A 366 -17.86 16.10 -4.99
N LEU A 367 -16.58 15.98 -5.32
CA LEU A 367 -15.48 16.09 -4.37
C LEU A 367 -14.33 16.91 -4.94
N ASP A 368 -13.79 17.82 -4.13
CA ASP A 368 -12.56 18.54 -4.44
C ASP A 368 -11.37 17.87 -3.75
N LEU A 369 -10.34 17.55 -4.52
CA LEU A 369 -9.08 17.01 -4.03
C LEU A 369 -7.99 18.07 -4.18
N SER A 370 -7.03 18.10 -3.25
CA SER A 370 -5.84 18.96 -3.39
C SER A 370 -4.73 18.20 -4.08
N LEU A 371 -4.11 18.82 -5.07
CA LEU A 371 -2.93 18.29 -5.75
C LEU A 371 -1.73 19.23 -5.55
N VAL A 372 -0.55 18.65 -5.38
CA VAL A 372 0.72 19.39 -5.23
C VAL A 372 1.80 18.73 -6.07
N SER A 373 2.55 19.52 -6.84
CA SER A 373 3.80 19.13 -7.48
C SER A 373 4.97 19.58 -6.64
N ASP A 374 5.97 18.72 -6.42
CA ASP A 374 7.20 19.08 -5.71
C ASP A 374 8.14 19.95 -6.58
N LEU A 375 8.03 19.87 -7.90
CA LEU A 375 8.79 20.66 -8.87
C LEU A 375 7.84 21.34 -9.90
N PRO A 376 7.04 22.34 -9.47
CA PRO A 376 6.01 22.96 -10.33
C PRO A 376 6.58 23.71 -11.54
N ALA A 377 7.85 24.10 -11.53
CA ALA A 377 8.53 24.68 -12.70
C ALA A 377 8.85 23.64 -13.78
N GLN A 378 8.91 22.35 -13.40
CA GLN A 378 9.19 21.22 -14.28
C GLN A 378 7.90 20.51 -14.72
N ALA A 379 6.97 20.31 -13.79
CA ALA A 379 5.63 19.78 -14.07
C ALA A 379 4.60 20.50 -13.21
N ALA A 380 3.83 21.39 -13.82
CA ALA A 380 2.73 22.11 -13.18
C ALA A 380 1.43 21.31 -13.28
N ILE A 381 0.61 21.40 -12.25
CA ILE A 381 -0.74 20.83 -12.17
C ILE A 381 -1.69 21.83 -11.52
N ASP A 382 -2.98 21.67 -11.77
CA ASP A 382 -3.99 22.43 -11.03
C ASP A 382 -3.98 21.99 -9.57
N ALA A 383 -3.90 22.96 -8.65
CA ALA A 383 -3.81 22.68 -7.21
C ALA A 383 -5.08 22.02 -6.63
N GLN A 384 -6.16 22.04 -7.39
CA GLN A 384 -7.42 21.36 -7.07
C GLN A 384 -7.96 20.64 -8.29
N ILE A 385 -8.56 19.48 -8.06
CA ILE A 385 -9.30 18.72 -9.08
C ILE A 385 -10.67 18.33 -8.50
N HIS A 386 -11.72 18.50 -9.31
CA HIS A 386 -13.09 18.17 -8.95
C HIS A 386 -13.50 16.83 -9.57
N ILE A 387 -14.04 15.92 -8.77
CA ILE A 387 -14.68 14.69 -9.24
C ILE A 387 -16.19 14.87 -9.13
N ASP A 388 -16.86 14.88 -10.27
CA ASP A 388 -18.31 15.07 -10.35
C ASP A 388 -19.08 13.98 -9.59
N ALA A 389 -20.26 14.35 -9.08
CA ALA A 389 -21.16 13.43 -8.39
C ALA A 389 -21.43 12.15 -9.23
N GLY A 390 -21.26 10.99 -8.61
CA GLY A 390 -21.44 9.69 -9.26
C GLY A 390 -20.24 9.19 -10.07
N GLN A 391 -19.18 9.97 -10.24
CA GLN A 391 -17.92 9.51 -10.83
C GLN A 391 -16.99 8.94 -9.76
N SER A 392 -16.18 7.95 -10.13
CA SER A 392 -15.17 7.37 -9.23
C SER A 392 -13.74 7.67 -9.68
N THR A 393 -13.56 8.38 -10.80
CA THR A 393 -12.24 8.66 -11.37
C THR A 393 -12.18 10.06 -11.94
N ALA A 394 -10.98 10.65 -11.96
CA ALA A 394 -10.70 11.87 -12.72
C ALA A 394 -9.29 11.83 -13.31
N ASP A 395 -9.18 12.18 -14.59
CA ASP A 395 -7.90 12.26 -15.29
C ASP A 395 -7.10 13.49 -14.84
N VAL A 396 -5.79 13.34 -14.67
CA VAL A 396 -4.91 14.42 -14.20
C VAL A 396 -4.08 14.95 -15.36
N THR A 397 -4.36 16.20 -15.76
CA THR A 397 -3.55 16.89 -16.77
C THR A 397 -2.32 17.50 -16.12
N VAL A 398 -1.17 17.34 -16.76
CA VAL A 398 0.11 17.91 -16.33
C VAL A 398 0.62 18.83 -17.44
N THR A 399 1.13 20.00 -17.06
CA THR A 399 1.84 20.93 -17.95
C THR A 399 3.34 20.84 -17.69
N SER A 400 4.10 20.32 -18.65
CA SER A 400 5.54 20.14 -18.54
C SER A 400 6.33 21.38 -18.98
N GLY A 401 7.46 21.62 -18.31
CA GLY A 401 8.44 22.65 -18.62
C GLY A 401 9.55 22.16 -19.56
N GLU A 402 10.74 22.73 -19.42
CA GLU A 402 11.93 22.40 -20.22
C GLU A 402 12.93 21.49 -19.50
N ILE A 403 12.65 21.11 -18.25
CA ILE A 403 13.56 20.34 -17.41
C ILE A 403 13.14 18.87 -17.47
N GLU A 404 14.08 17.98 -17.79
CA GLU A 404 13.85 16.53 -17.80
C GLU A 404 14.04 15.91 -16.42
N GLY A 405 13.37 14.78 -16.18
CA GLY A 405 13.50 14.00 -14.94
C GLY A 405 12.17 13.70 -14.25
N PRO A 406 12.21 12.91 -13.16
CA PRO A 406 11.03 12.58 -12.37
C PRO A 406 10.54 13.78 -11.55
N VAL A 407 9.23 13.96 -11.52
CA VAL A 407 8.53 14.92 -10.66
C VAL A 407 7.52 14.17 -9.82
N GLY A 408 7.48 14.45 -8.52
CA GLY A 408 6.51 13.87 -7.61
C GLY A 408 5.25 14.68 -7.53
N LEU A 409 4.12 14.04 -7.78
CA LEU A 409 2.80 14.62 -7.59
C LEU A 409 2.13 13.98 -6.38
N THR A 410 1.56 14.79 -5.50
CA THR A 410 0.83 14.33 -4.30
C THR A 410 -0.63 14.74 -4.40
N ALA A 411 -1.54 13.78 -4.27
CA ALA A 411 -2.97 13.99 -4.15
C ALA A 411 -3.42 13.78 -2.71
N SER A 412 -4.26 14.68 -2.21
CA SER A 412 -4.74 14.66 -0.83
C SER A 412 -6.27 14.78 -0.78
N LEU A 413 -6.90 13.86 -0.06
CA LEU A 413 -8.33 13.92 0.27
C LEU A 413 -8.53 13.52 1.74
N ASN A 414 -9.07 14.44 2.55
CA ASN A 414 -9.35 14.22 3.97
C ASN A 414 -8.14 13.70 4.78
N GLY A 415 -6.94 14.17 4.47
CA GLY A 415 -5.69 13.78 5.14
C GLY A 415 -5.04 12.49 4.62
N LEU A 416 -5.74 11.70 3.81
CA LEU A 416 -5.11 10.60 3.08
C LEU A 416 -4.35 11.16 1.87
N THR A 417 -3.09 10.77 1.74
CA THR A 417 -2.19 11.21 0.67
C THR A 417 -1.76 10.02 -0.16
N LEU A 418 -1.82 10.17 -1.48
CA LEU A 418 -1.16 9.28 -2.43
C LEU A 418 -0.17 10.09 -3.23
N ARG A 419 0.99 9.49 -3.52
CA ARG A 419 2.05 10.12 -4.31
C ARG A 419 2.37 9.24 -5.51
N VAL A 420 2.57 9.88 -6.65
CA VAL A 420 2.99 9.24 -7.91
C VAL A 420 4.17 10.02 -8.47
N ALA A 421 5.05 9.33 -9.20
CA ALA A 421 6.09 9.98 -10.00
C ALA A 421 5.62 10.09 -11.46
N VAL A 422 5.81 11.26 -12.06
CA VAL A 422 5.65 11.50 -13.49
C VAL A 422 7.02 11.85 -14.05
N HIS A 423 7.45 11.20 -15.12
CA HIS A 423 8.70 11.52 -15.80
C HIS A 423 8.46 12.54 -16.91
N ILE A 424 9.15 13.67 -16.82
CA ILE A 424 9.18 14.68 -17.86
C ILE A 424 10.37 14.44 -18.77
N GLY A 425 10.12 14.38 -20.08
CA GLY A 425 11.13 14.06 -21.08
C GLY A 425 10.59 13.10 -22.13
N PRO A 426 11.34 12.86 -23.21
CA PRO A 426 10.96 11.83 -24.19
C PRO A 426 10.74 10.48 -23.50
N ALA A 427 9.91 9.62 -24.12
CA ALA A 427 9.72 8.26 -23.64
C ALA A 427 11.10 7.60 -23.46
N LEU A 428 11.44 7.23 -22.20
CA LEU A 428 12.57 6.33 -22.03
C LEU A 428 12.18 5.00 -22.66
N PRO A 429 13.17 4.26 -23.18
CA PRO A 429 12.94 2.89 -23.59
C PRO A 429 12.25 2.08 -22.47
N PRO A 430 11.35 1.14 -22.80
CA PRO A 430 10.58 0.40 -21.81
C PRO A 430 11.51 -0.27 -20.80
N PRO A 431 11.14 -0.28 -19.49
CA PRO A 431 11.94 -0.96 -18.49
C PRO A 431 12.01 -2.47 -18.81
N PRO A 432 13.16 -3.12 -18.61
CA PRO A 432 13.27 -4.56 -18.83
C PRO A 432 12.43 -5.33 -17.81
N PRO A 433 12.01 -6.56 -18.12
CA PRO A 433 11.17 -7.37 -17.24
C PRO A 433 11.79 -7.59 -15.84
N PRO A 434 10.97 -7.74 -14.77
CA PRO A 434 11.47 -8.00 -13.42
C PRO A 434 12.28 -9.31 -13.35
N GLY A 435 13.57 -9.19 -13.06
CA GLY A 435 14.59 -10.25 -13.17
C GLY A 435 15.84 -9.83 -13.93
N ALA A 436 15.84 -8.60 -14.46
CA ALA A 436 16.85 -8.04 -15.34
C ALA A 436 18.31 -8.39 -14.97
N ALA A 437 18.91 -9.16 -15.86
CA ALA A 437 20.31 -9.54 -15.88
C ALA A 437 21.00 -8.83 -17.07
N LEU A 438 22.27 -9.15 -17.32
CA LEU A 438 22.99 -8.61 -18.48
C LEU A 438 22.31 -9.07 -19.77
N VAL A 439 22.26 -8.18 -20.77
CA VAL A 439 21.75 -8.48 -22.11
C VAL A 439 22.83 -8.23 -23.17
N LEU A 440 22.84 -8.99 -24.25
CA LEU A 440 23.63 -8.79 -25.46
C LEU A 440 23.06 -7.62 -26.27
N SER A 441 23.78 -6.51 -26.41
CA SER A 441 23.27 -5.38 -27.19
C SER A 441 23.69 -5.42 -28.65
N GLU A 442 24.89 -5.89 -28.96
CA GLU A 442 25.46 -5.80 -30.31
C GLU A 442 26.51 -6.88 -30.56
N ILE A 443 26.59 -7.36 -31.81
CA ILE A 443 27.65 -8.23 -32.29
C ILE A 443 28.02 -7.86 -33.73
N ASP A 444 29.30 -7.81 -34.02
CA ASP A 444 29.87 -7.69 -35.36
C ASP A 444 30.86 -8.86 -35.53
N TYR A 445 30.48 -9.83 -36.35
CA TYR A 445 31.19 -11.12 -36.47
C TYR A 445 31.61 -11.49 -37.89
N ASP A 446 31.06 -10.86 -38.92
CA ASP A 446 31.36 -11.19 -40.32
C ASP A 446 31.72 -9.91 -41.06
N GLN A 447 33.01 -9.62 -41.28
CA GLN A 447 33.45 -8.39 -41.94
C GLN A 447 34.19 -8.75 -43.23
N ASP A 448 34.07 -7.90 -44.26
CA ASP A 448 34.80 -8.20 -45.49
C ASP A 448 36.33 -8.23 -45.27
N GLY A 449 36.95 -9.32 -45.72
CA GLY A 449 38.39 -9.51 -45.67
C GLY A 449 38.86 -10.37 -44.51
N SER A 450 39.43 -9.75 -43.47
CA SER A 450 40.17 -10.46 -42.41
C SER A 450 39.66 -10.18 -40.99
N ASP A 451 38.37 -9.85 -40.85
CA ASP A 451 37.66 -9.73 -39.57
C ASP A 451 38.44 -8.97 -38.49
N LEU A 452 38.90 -7.74 -38.81
CA LEU A 452 39.82 -6.99 -37.94
C LEU A 452 39.11 -6.14 -36.88
N LEU A 453 37.79 -6.02 -36.94
CA LEU A 453 37.00 -5.12 -36.09
C LEU A 453 35.93 -5.86 -35.31
N GLU A 454 36.03 -7.18 -35.13
CA GLU A 454 35.02 -7.98 -34.43
C GLU A 454 34.83 -7.56 -32.98
N PHE A 455 33.58 -7.61 -32.53
CA PHE A 455 33.23 -7.38 -31.13
C PHE A 455 31.86 -7.93 -30.75
N ILE A 456 31.66 -8.04 -29.43
CA ILE A 456 30.39 -8.31 -28.77
C ILE A 456 30.20 -7.27 -27.69
N GLU A 457 28.99 -6.76 -27.56
CA GLU A 457 28.62 -5.77 -26.57
C GLU A 457 27.54 -6.30 -25.62
N LEU A 458 27.73 -6.04 -24.34
CA LEU A 458 26.78 -6.31 -23.27
C LEU A 458 26.28 -5.00 -22.69
N TYR A 459 25.03 -5.00 -22.26
CA TYR A 459 24.36 -3.88 -21.65
C TYR A 459 23.79 -4.27 -20.28
N ASN A 460 23.87 -3.35 -19.31
CA ASN A 460 23.11 -3.43 -18.08
C ASN A 460 21.82 -2.62 -18.22
N PRO A 461 20.65 -3.27 -18.36
CA PRO A 461 19.40 -2.58 -18.61
C PRO A 461 18.68 -2.16 -17.32
N THR A 462 19.28 -2.39 -16.16
CA THR A 462 18.70 -2.07 -14.86
C THR A 462 19.03 -0.64 -14.40
N ASP A 463 18.34 -0.20 -13.36
CA ASP A 463 18.59 1.06 -12.65
C ASP A 463 19.66 0.93 -11.53
N ALA A 464 20.27 -0.25 -11.40
CA ALA A 464 21.29 -0.55 -10.40
C ALA A 464 22.55 -1.18 -11.03
N PRO A 465 23.71 -1.18 -10.36
CA PRO A 465 24.85 -1.94 -10.83
C PRO A 465 24.57 -3.44 -10.81
N LEU A 466 24.83 -4.13 -11.92
CA LEU A 466 24.82 -5.59 -11.99
C LEU A 466 26.19 -6.16 -11.66
N SER A 467 26.24 -7.17 -10.80
CA SER A 467 27.50 -7.88 -10.53
C SER A 467 27.93 -8.67 -11.76
N LEU A 468 29.24 -8.66 -12.06
CA LEU A 468 29.83 -9.48 -13.12
C LEU A 468 30.44 -10.78 -12.56
N ALA A 469 30.30 -11.03 -11.25
CA ALA A 469 30.87 -12.20 -10.59
C ALA A 469 30.18 -13.49 -11.06
N ASP A 470 31.00 -14.53 -11.23
CA ASP A 470 30.58 -15.90 -11.57
C ASP A 470 29.74 -16.04 -12.86
N GLN A 471 29.69 -15.01 -13.70
CA GLN A 471 29.06 -15.03 -15.02
C GLN A 471 30.12 -15.15 -16.12
N ARG A 472 29.74 -15.81 -17.21
CA ARG A 472 30.61 -15.96 -18.38
C ARG A 472 29.85 -15.75 -19.67
N LEU A 473 30.56 -15.16 -20.63
CA LEU A 473 30.15 -15.14 -22.03
C LEU A 473 30.81 -16.33 -22.73
N GLU A 474 30.04 -17.09 -23.51
CA GLU A 474 30.51 -18.23 -24.28
C GLU A 474 30.21 -18.03 -25.77
N LEU A 475 31.20 -18.28 -26.62
CA LEU A 475 31.02 -18.37 -28.07
C LEU A 475 30.80 -19.82 -28.45
N ILE A 476 29.72 -20.10 -29.16
CA ILE A 476 29.22 -21.45 -29.43
C ILE A 476 29.37 -21.76 -30.92
N ASN A 477 29.98 -22.90 -31.22
CA ASN A 477 30.07 -23.44 -32.56
C ASN A 477 28.78 -24.21 -32.86
N GLY A 478 27.99 -23.80 -33.85
CA GLY A 478 26.72 -24.46 -34.15
C GLY A 478 26.84 -25.76 -34.93
N SER A 479 28.03 -26.16 -35.36
CA SER A 479 28.25 -27.50 -35.92
C SER A 479 28.19 -28.62 -34.87
N ASP A 480 28.55 -28.33 -33.62
CA ASP A 480 28.53 -29.30 -32.51
C ASP A 480 27.82 -28.80 -31.24
N GLY A 481 27.41 -27.53 -31.20
CA GLY A 481 26.73 -26.89 -30.07
C GLY A 481 27.64 -26.63 -28.86
N MET A 482 28.96 -26.70 -29.03
CA MET A 482 29.93 -26.59 -27.93
C MET A 482 30.57 -25.19 -27.87
N PRO A 483 30.90 -24.69 -26.65
CA PRO A 483 31.66 -23.47 -26.51
C PRO A 483 33.09 -23.66 -27.02
N TYR A 484 33.54 -22.80 -27.94
CA TYR A 484 34.93 -22.76 -28.41
C TYR A 484 35.75 -21.65 -27.74
N ALA A 485 35.09 -20.67 -27.13
CA ALA A 485 35.69 -19.64 -26.30
C ALA A 485 34.79 -19.31 -25.10
N SER A 486 35.39 -18.89 -23.99
CA SER A 486 34.67 -18.46 -22.78
C SER A 486 35.42 -17.34 -22.08
N TYR A 487 34.68 -16.30 -21.67
CA TYR A 487 35.19 -15.09 -21.04
C TYR A 487 34.54 -14.92 -19.68
N ALA A 488 35.35 -14.83 -18.62
CA ALA A 488 34.84 -14.48 -17.29
C ALA A 488 34.56 -12.98 -17.25
N LEU A 489 33.30 -12.59 -17.05
CA LEU A 489 32.92 -11.17 -17.13
C LEU A 489 33.54 -10.32 -16.02
N PHE A 490 33.82 -10.94 -14.87
CA PHE A 490 34.50 -10.29 -13.74
C PHE A 490 35.90 -9.75 -14.09
N ASP A 491 36.55 -10.28 -15.13
CA ASP A 491 37.87 -9.80 -15.57
C ASP A 491 37.80 -8.37 -16.15
N ALA A 492 36.61 -7.90 -16.56
CA ALA A 492 36.39 -6.52 -17.00
C ALA A 492 36.23 -5.56 -15.81
N GLY A 493 35.76 -6.07 -14.67
CA GLY A 493 35.44 -5.30 -13.46
C GLY A 493 34.46 -6.05 -12.55
N PRO A 494 34.22 -5.58 -11.31
CA PRO A 494 33.36 -6.28 -10.35
C PRO A 494 31.86 -6.16 -10.65
N SER A 495 31.45 -5.10 -11.36
CA SER A 495 30.08 -4.79 -11.69
C SER A 495 30.00 -3.89 -12.92
N LEU A 496 28.92 -3.99 -13.69
CA LEU A 496 28.55 -3.04 -14.75
C LEU A 496 27.51 -2.06 -14.19
N ALA A 497 27.75 -0.75 -14.26
CA ALA A 497 26.81 0.21 -13.70
C ALA A 497 25.49 0.25 -14.49
N ALA A 498 24.46 0.84 -13.89
CA ALA A 498 23.15 1.00 -14.52
C ALA A 498 23.29 1.77 -15.85
N GLY A 499 22.81 1.18 -16.95
CA GLY A 499 22.89 1.79 -18.28
C GLY A 499 24.26 1.79 -18.95
N ASP A 500 25.28 1.19 -18.34
CA ASP A 500 26.63 1.10 -18.92
C ASP A 500 26.78 -0.11 -19.85
N LEU A 501 27.83 -0.07 -20.67
CA LEU A 501 28.20 -1.09 -21.67
C LEU A 501 29.52 -1.78 -21.31
N LEU A 502 29.64 -3.04 -21.71
CA LEU A 502 30.88 -3.82 -21.68
C LEU A 502 31.15 -4.40 -23.06
N VAL A 503 32.33 -4.13 -23.61
CA VAL A 503 32.72 -4.59 -24.96
C VAL A 503 33.80 -5.67 -24.89
N ILE A 504 33.54 -6.82 -25.51
CA ILE A 504 34.53 -7.86 -25.79
C ILE A 504 34.92 -7.70 -27.25
N GLY A 505 36.14 -7.26 -27.55
CA GLY A 505 36.48 -6.88 -28.92
C GLY A 505 37.94 -7.06 -29.29
N SER A 506 38.19 -6.98 -30.60
CA SER A 506 39.53 -6.92 -31.17
C SER A 506 40.32 -5.73 -30.62
N GLU A 507 41.66 -5.80 -30.67
CA GLU A 507 42.53 -4.72 -30.18
C GLU A 507 42.21 -3.36 -30.83
N ALA A 508 41.86 -3.37 -32.12
CA ALA A 508 41.51 -2.16 -32.86
C ALA A 508 40.20 -1.54 -32.34
N VAL A 509 39.17 -2.35 -32.06
CA VAL A 509 37.93 -1.88 -31.43
C VAL A 509 38.21 -1.33 -30.04
N LEU A 510 38.93 -2.08 -29.20
CA LEU A 510 39.19 -1.70 -27.82
C LEU A 510 39.99 -0.39 -27.68
N GLN A 511 40.85 -0.08 -28.65
CA GLN A 511 41.59 1.18 -28.72
C GLN A 511 40.72 2.38 -29.12
N ALA A 512 39.61 2.13 -29.82
CA ALA A 512 38.67 3.15 -30.27
C ALA A 512 37.54 3.45 -29.27
N LEU A 513 37.36 2.61 -28.24
CA LEU A 513 36.27 2.76 -27.27
C LEU A 513 36.29 4.10 -26.52
N PRO A 514 35.11 4.66 -26.20
CA PRO A 514 35.00 5.79 -25.29
C PRO A 514 35.66 5.52 -23.94
N ALA A 515 36.16 6.57 -23.30
CA ALA A 515 36.79 6.45 -21.99
C ALA A 515 35.77 5.99 -20.93
N GLY A 516 36.11 4.95 -20.18
CA GLY A 516 35.28 4.42 -19.09
C GLY A 516 34.45 3.19 -19.45
N VAL A 517 34.31 2.84 -20.74
CA VAL A 517 33.66 1.60 -21.16
C VAL A 517 34.47 0.40 -20.66
N LEU A 518 33.79 -0.55 -19.99
CA LEU A 518 34.42 -1.80 -19.56
C LEU A 518 34.75 -2.66 -20.77
N ARG A 519 35.86 -3.38 -20.72
CA ARG A 519 36.35 -4.12 -21.88
C ARG A 519 37.10 -5.41 -21.56
N LEU A 520 36.99 -6.36 -22.48
CA LEU A 520 37.78 -7.59 -22.51
C LEU A 520 38.39 -7.80 -23.90
N PRO A 521 39.65 -8.26 -24.00
CA PRO A 521 40.23 -8.62 -25.28
C PRO A 521 39.57 -9.88 -25.84
N LEU A 522 39.12 -9.82 -27.09
CA LEU A 522 38.67 -10.99 -27.85
C LEU A 522 39.85 -11.95 -28.09
N MET A 523 39.67 -13.23 -27.77
CA MET A 523 40.68 -14.28 -27.90
C MET A 523 40.47 -15.08 -29.19
N GLY A 524 40.91 -14.52 -30.32
CA GLY A 524 40.71 -15.11 -31.65
C GLY A 524 39.65 -14.35 -32.43
N SER A 525 39.03 -15.01 -33.41
CA SER A 525 37.90 -14.48 -34.16
C SER A 525 36.58 -15.10 -33.71
N ILE A 526 35.49 -14.40 -33.97
CA ILE A 526 34.14 -14.93 -33.86
C ILE A 526 33.91 -15.82 -35.11
N GLN A 527 33.10 -16.86 -34.99
CA GLN A 527 32.80 -17.77 -36.10
C GLN A 527 31.54 -17.29 -36.84
N ASN A 528 31.57 -17.37 -38.17
CA ASN A 528 30.52 -16.95 -39.10
C ASN A 528 29.74 -18.14 -39.72
N GLY A 529 29.62 -19.23 -38.98
CA GLY A 529 28.87 -20.41 -39.38
C GLY A 529 27.36 -20.19 -39.32
N ALA A 530 26.63 -20.87 -40.20
CA ALA A 530 25.17 -20.91 -40.24
C ALA A 530 24.63 -22.26 -39.66
N PRO A 531 24.28 -22.35 -38.37
CA PRO A 531 24.34 -21.32 -37.33
C PRO A 531 25.62 -21.35 -36.50
N ASP A 532 25.87 -20.25 -35.80
CA ASP A 532 26.76 -20.09 -34.64
C ASP A 532 26.02 -19.18 -33.64
N GLY A 533 26.62 -18.94 -32.47
CA GLY A 533 25.99 -18.05 -31.49
C GLY A 533 26.86 -17.64 -30.32
N VAL A 534 26.31 -16.76 -29.50
CA VAL A 534 26.89 -16.27 -28.26
C VAL A 534 25.85 -16.40 -27.14
N ARG A 535 26.30 -16.71 -25.93
CA ARG A 535 25.43 -16.70 -24.75
C ARG A 535 26.11 -16.20 -23.50
N ILE A 536 25.31 -15.66 -22.59
CA ILE A 536 25.69 -15.34 -21.22
C ILE A 536 25.11 -16.45 -20.33
N VAL A 537 25.94 -17.00 -19.45
CA VAL A 537 25.49 -18.00 -18.46
C VAL A 537 25.97 -17.67 -17.06
N ASP A 538 25.19 -18.10 -16.07
CA ASP A 538 25.52 -17.95 -14.65
C ASP A 538 26.55 -18.99 -14.16
N ALA A 539 26.83 -18.95 -12.85
CA ALA A 539 27.76 -19.85 -12.17
C ALA A 539 27.41 -21.34 -12.33
N PHE A 540 26.13 -21.65 -12.54
CA PHE A 540 25.58 -22.99 -12.67
C PHE A 540 25.40 -23.41 -14.14
N GLY A 541 25.70 -22.51 -15.08
CA GLY A 541 25.53 -22.72 -16.51
C GLY A 541 24.09 -22.51 -17.00
N ALA A 542 23.23 -21.85 -16.21
CA ALA A 542 21.91 -21.43 -16.67
C ALA A 542 22.05 -20.25 -17.64
N LEU A 543 21.27 -20.27 -18.72
CA LEU A 543 21.21 -19.19 -19.70
C LEU A 543 20.65 -17.92 -19.06
N ILE A 544 21.37 -16.81 -19.24
CA ILE A 544 20.98 -15.47 -18.83
C ILE A 544 20.38 -14.72 -20.02
N ASP A 545 21.11 -14.69 -21.13
CA ASP A 545 20.69 -14.15 -22.43
C ASP A 545 21.52 -14.84 -23.51
N GLY A 546 21.05 -14.88 -24.74
CA GLY A 546 21.78 -15.48 -25.84
C GLY A 546 21.28 -15.09 -27.23
N LEU A 547 22.19 -15.22 -28.19
CA LEU A 547 21.97 -14.85 -29.57
C LEU A 547 22.45 -16.00 -30.47
N ALA A 548 21.53 -16.55 -31.26
CA ALA A 548 21.86 -17.39 -32.41
C ALA A 548 21.66 -16.61 -33.71
N TYR A 549 22.61 -16.71 -34.62
CA TYR A 549 22.57 -16.04 -35.92
C TYR A 549 22.68 -17.06 -37.06
N GLU A 550 22.07 -16.72 -38.20
CA GLU A 550 22.05 -17.54 -39.42
C GLU A 550 21.42 -18.94 -39.30
N GLY A 551 20.75 -19.22 -38.19
CA GLY A 551 19.96 -20.43 -37.98
C GLY A 551 19.72 -20.75 -36.51
N PRO A 552 18.82 -21.70 -36.21
CA PRO A 552 18.48 -22.04 -34.83
C PRO A 552 19.61 -22.81 -34.14
N LEU A 553 19.98 -22.39 -32.93
CA LEU A 553 21.00 -23.04 -32.10
C LEU A 553 20.46 -23.32 -30.69
N PRO A 554 19.89 -24.52 -30.44
CA PRO A 554 19.27 -24.86 -29.16
C PRO A 554 20.21 -24.71 -27.96
N GLY A 555 19.74 -24.05 -26.90
CA GLY A 555 20.53 -23.79 -25.69
C GLY A 555 21.53 -22.63 -25.82
N THR A 556 21.48 -21.88 -26.93
CA THR A 556 22.25 -20.65 -27.13
C THR A 556 21.32 -19.50 -27.46
N GLY A 557 20.62 -19.55 -28.60
CA GLY A 557 19.71 -18.48 -29.02
C GLY A 557 18.32 -18.55 -28.37
N GLU A 558 17.60 -17.46 -28.52
CA GLU A 558 16.26 -17.25 -27.96
C GLU A 558 15.26 -17.08 -29.11
N GLY A 559 14.12 -17.77 -29.02
CA GLY A 559 13.08 -17.71 -30.06
C GLY A 559 13.61 -18.06 -31.46
N GLU A 560 13.21 -17.25 -32.45
CA GLU A 560 13.72 -17.37 -33.82
C GLU A 560 15.10 -16.71 -33.94
N PRO A 561 16.02 -17.25 -34.76
CA PRO A 561 17.39 -16.74 -34.86
C PRO A 561 17.44 -15.36 -35.53
N ALA A 562 18.43 -14.55 -35.14
CA ALA A 562 18.67 -13.26 -35.77
C ALA A 562 19.04 -13.39 -37.25
N ALA A 563 18.77 -12.32 -38.00
CA ALA A 563 19.34 -12.17 -39.33
C ALA A 563 20.88 -12.22 -39.25
N GLY A 564 21.53 -12.70 -40.30
CA GLY A 564 23.00 -12.70 -40.38
C GLY A 564 23.56 -11.30 -40.54
N ASP A 565 24.80 -11.14 -40.10
CA ASP A 565 25.62 -9.96 -40.34
C ASP A 565 25.97 -9.95 -41.85
N PRO A 566 25.61 -8.91 -42.61
CA PRO A 566 25.81 -8.92 -44.05
C PRO A 566 27.28 -8.76 -44.47
N GLY A 567 28.16 -8.38 -43.54
CA GLY A 567 29.59 -8.08 -43.74
C GLY A 567 29.96 -6.98 -44.72
N GLN A 568 28.95 -6.34 -45.32
CA GLN A 568 29.04 -5.16 -46.16
C GLN A 568 27.75 -4.32 -46.05
N PRO A 569 27.85 -2.97 -46.01
CA PRO A 569 29.07 -2.15 -45.95
C PRO A 569 29.89 -2.37 -44.67
N VAL A 570 31.21 -2.07 -44.74
CA VAL A 570 32.06 -1.98 -43.55
C VAL A 570 31.37 -1.09 -42.52
N HIS A 571 31.33 -1.54 -41.25
CA HIS A 571 30.63 -0.91 -40.14
C HIS A 571 29.13 -1.23 -40.03
N GLU A 572 28.68 -2.39 -40.49
CA GLU A 572 27.39 -2.96 -40.05
C GLU A 572 27.62 -4.07 -39.03
N SER A 573 26.65 -4.25 -38.16
CA SER A 573 26.60 -5.22 -37.07
C SER A 573 25.16 -5.67 -36.89
N ILE A 574 24.94 -6.72 -36.12
CA ILE A 574 23.61 -7.07 -35.63
C ILE A 574 23.44 -6.51 -34.22
N ALA A 575 22.45 -5.63 -34.03
CA ALA A 575 22.26 -4.94 -32.77
C ALA A 575 20.78 -4.84 -32.35
N ARG A 576 20.57 -4.73 -31.03
CA ARG A 576 19.29 -4.37 -30.42
C ARG A 576 19.02 -2.86 -30.55
N CYS A 577 17.73 -2.58 -30.41
CA CYS A 577 17.13 -1.29 -30.10
C CYS A 577 17.95 -0.30 -29.25
N LEU A 578 17.84 1.04 -29.39
CA LEU A 578 18.02 1.93 -28.20
C LEU A 578 17.02 1.53 -27.09
N ASN A 579 15.91 0.93 -27.51
CA ASN A 579 14.92 0.39 -26.61
C ASN A 579 15.32 -0.86 -25.85
N LEU A 580 16.41 -1.52 -26.27
CA LEU A 580 17.06 -2.68 -25.65
C LEU A 580 16.03 -3.71 -25.15
N ALA A 581 14.93 -3.82 -25.91
CA ALA A 581 13.85 -4.72 -25.60
C ALA A 581 14.32 -6.14 -25.88
N ASP A 582 14.19 -6.98 -24.86
CA ASP A 582 14.50 -8.40 -24.92
C ASP A 582 13.16 -9.15 -24.83
N THR A 583 12.68 -9.61 -25.98
CA THR A 583 11.40 -10.34 -26.09
C THR A 583 11.60 -11.85 -25.98
N GLN A 584 12.83 -12.28 -25.70
CA GLN A 584 13.29 -13.66 -25.81
C GLN A 584 13.11 -14.24 -27.23
N ASP A 585 13.27 -13.39 -28.25
CA ASP A 585 13.20 -13.77 -29.66
C ASP A 585 14.22 -12.96 -30.47
N ASN A 586 15.34 -13.61 -30.84
CA ASN A 586 16.47 -12.92 -31.47
C ASN A 586 16.08 -12.26 -32.80
N ALA A 587 15.17 -12.84 -33.58
CA ALA A 587 14.69 -12.27 -34.84
C ALA A 587 13.85 -11.01 -34.64
N ALA A 588 13.17 -10.88 -33.50
CA ALA A 588 12.38 -9.70 -33.16
C ALA A 588 13.25 -8.58 -32.55
N ASP A 589 14.27 -8.96 -31.80
CA ASP A 589 15.07 -8.04 -30.98
C ASP A 589 16.26 -7.45 -31.73
N PHE A 590 16.86 -8.22 -32.63
CA PHE A 590 18.08 -7.85 -33.34
C PHE A 590 17.84 -7.50 -34.80
N ARG A 591 18.52 -6.45 -35.26
CA ARG A 591 18.51 -6.03 -36.66
C ARG A 591 19.90 -5.56 -37.11
N VAL A 592 20.12 -5.61 -38.41
CA VAL A 592 21.34 -5.07 -39.03
C VAL A 592 21.34 -3.56 -38.91
N LEU A 593 22.37 -3.00 -38.28
CA LEU A 593 22.55 -1.58 -38.02
C LEU A 593 24.02 -1.19 -38.17
N ALA A 594 24.31 0.11 -38.13
CA ALA A 594 25.69 0.57 -38.11
C ALA A 594 26.37 0.20 -36.79
N ALA A 595 27.60 -0.31 -36.86
CA ALA A 595 28.37 -0.76 -35.72
C ALA A 595 28.71 0.40 -34.75
N THR A 596 28.33 0.30 -33.47
CA THR A 596 28.57 1.37 -32.48
C THR A 596 29.22 0.90 -31.16
N PRO A 597 30.38 0.21 -31.20
CA PRO A 597 30.99 -0.36 -30.00
C PRO A 597 31.24 0.68 -28.89
N GLY A 598 30.63 0.45 -27.72
CA GLY A 598 30.72 1.29 -26.54
C GLY A 598 29.84 2.54 -26.58
N LEU A 599 28.92 2.65 -27.53
CA LEU A 599 27.96 3.74 -27.66
C LEU A 599 26.55 3.17 -27.75
N ALA A 600 25.56 3.96 -27.33
CA ALA A 600 24.17 3.53 -27.40
C ALA A 600 23.70 3.45 -28.87
N GLN A 601 23.20 2.28 -29.28
CA GLN A 601 22.69 2.05 -30.62
C GLN A 601 21.39 2.83 -30.86
N THR A 602 21.38 3.77 -31.81
CA THR A 602 20.15 4.39 -32.32
C THR A 602 19.74 3.72 -33.62
N CYS A 603 18.45 3.67 -33.91
CA CYS A 603 17.96 2.92 -35.06
C CYS A 603 16.84 3.61 -35.82
N ASP A 604 17.06 4.92 -35.95
CA ASP A 604 16.42 5.84 -36.89
C ASP A 604 17.21 5.96 -38.19
#